data_AF-A0A522EDQ4-F1
#
_entry.id   AF-A0A522EDQ4-F1
#
_cell.length_a   1.000
_cell.length_b   1.000
_cell.length_c   1.000
_cell.angle_alpha   90.00
_cell.angle_beta   90.00
_cell.angle_gamma   90.00
#
_symmetry.space_group_name_H-M   'P 1'
#
loop_
_entity.id
_entity.type
_entity.pdbx_description
1 polymer ?
#
loop_
_entity_poly.entity_id
_entity_poly.type
_entity_poly.pdbx_seq_one_letter_code
_entity_poly.pdbx_strand_id
1 'polypeptide(L)'
;MKQDLLSAIANEHAAVAVFAAVLDEEQQALVAGSLEPLPALTERKAQLVAELAGHGRDRDRRLHEMGFGAGRAGGEAAAACDPEIGQAWAELLALAAVAKRNNDINGSLIRTRLNYTQRALAALNVGAGEPLYGPDGRQQATLGGGSVTA
;
A
#
# COMPACT_ATOMS: atom_id res chain seq x y z
N MET A 1 27.04 -18.56 -15.80
CA MET A 1 25.68 -18.47 -16.38
C MET A 1 24.60 -18.99 -15.43
N LYS A 2 24.48 -20.30 -15.16
CA LYS A 2 23.48 -20.81 -14.20
C LYS A 2 23.63 -20.22 -12.80
N GLN A 3 24.83 -20.29 -12.22
CA GLN A 3 25.12 -19.76 -10.89
C GLN A 3 24.88 -18.25 -10.78
N ASP A 4 25.08 -17.54 -11.90
CA ASP A 4 24.84 -16.10 -11.99
C ASP A 4 23.34 -15.82 -11.87
N LEU A 5 22.49 -16.54 -12.60
CA LEU A 5 21.04 -16.40 -12.50
C LEU A 5 20.53 -16.76 -11.10
N LEU A 6 21.02 -17.86 -10.51
CA LEU A 6 20.66 -18.25 -9.14
C LEU A 6 21.02 -17.15 -8.13
N SER A 7 22.22 -16.58 -8.24
CA SER A 7 22.63 -15.45 -7.39
C SER A 7 21.72 -14.23 -7.55
N ALA A 8 21.28 -13.92 -8.76
CA ALA A 8 20.35 -12.80 -8.99
C ALA A 8 18.97 -13.07 -8.42
N ILE A 9 18.42 -14.27 -8.60
CA ILE A 9 17.14 -14.67 -8.02
C ILE A 9 17.22 -14.63 -6.49
N ALA A 10 18.32 -15.08 -5.89
CA ALA A 10 18.53 -15.02 -4.44
C ALA A 10 18.62 -13.58 -3.92
N ASN A 11 19.32 -12.69 -4.64
CA ASN A 11 19.38 -11.27 -4.29
C ASN A 11 18.01 -10.59 -4.39
N GLU A 12 17.26 -10.87 -5.46
CA GLU A 12 15.90 -10.37 -5.63
C GLU A 12 14.99 -10.90 -4.50
N HIS A 13 15.08 -12.18 -4.18
CA HIS A 13 14.33 -12.80 -3.08
C HIS A 13 14.62 -12.11 -1.74
N ALA A 14 15.89 -11.86 -1.42
CA ALA A 14 16.27 -11.15 -0.20
C ALA A 14 15.67 -9.73 -0.15
N ALA A 15 15.71 -8.99 -1.26
CA ALA A 15 15.10 -7.68 -1.35
C ALA A 15 13.57 -7.73 -1.18
N VAL A 16 12.89 -8.72 -1.77
CA VAL A 16 11.44 -8.91 -1.58
C VAL A 16 11.13 -9.26 -0.12
N ALA A 17 11.98 -10.04 0.56
CA ALA A 17 11.79 -10.38 1.97
C ALA A 17 11.84 -9.15 2.86
N VAL A 18 12.83 -8.27 2.64
CA VAL A 18 12.94 -6.99 3.35
C VAL A 18 11.72 -6.11 3.06
N PHE A 19 11.28 -6.02 1.80
CA PHE A 19 10.09 -5.27 1.44
C PHE A 19 8.81 -5.81 2.10
N ALA A 20 8.66 -7.13 2.17
CA ALA A 20 7.53 -7.78 2.85
C ALA A 20 7.50 -7.46 4.35
N ALA A 21 8.66 -7.43 5.01
CA ALA A 21 8.77 -7.05 6.42
C ALA A 21 8.35 -5.58 6.64
N VAL A 22 8.80 -4.65 5.79
CA VAL A 22 8.39 -3.24 5.87
C VAL A 22 6.88 -3.07 5.66
N LEU A 23 6.28 -3.85 4.76
CA LEU A 23 4.82 -3.85 4.60
C LEU A 23 4.10 -4.38 5.84
N ASP A 24 4.65 -5.37 6.53
CA ASP A 24 4.06 -5.87 7.78
C ASP A 24 4.19 -4.85 8.91
N GLU A 25 5.34 -4.19 9.06
CA GLU A 25 5.52 -3.08 10.01
C GLU A 25 4.54 -1.93 9.75
N GLU A 26 4.35 -1.55 8.48
CA GLU A 26 3.35 -0.57 8.07
C GLU A 26 1.93 -1.02 8.42
N GLN A 27 1.60 -2.29 8.19
CA GLN A 27 0.31 -2.86 8.57
C GLN A 27 0.06 -2.74 10.07
N GLN A 28 1.06 -3.10 10.89
CA GLN A 28 0.97 -3.02 12.35
C GLN A 28 0.77 -1.57 12.82
N ALA A 29 1.51 -0.62 12.26
CA ALA A 29 1.32 0.81 12.56
C ALA A 29 -0.07 1.30 12.16
N LEU A 30 -0.57 0.90 10.98
CA LEU A 30 -1.90 1.24 10.49
C LEU A 30 -3.02 0.61 11.34
N VAL A 31 -2.81 -0.58 11.89
CA VAL A 31 -3.77 -1.22 12.81
C VAL A 31 -3.74 -0.52 14.17
N ALA A 32 -2.56 -0.26 14.72
CA ALA A 32 -2.38 0.46 15.99
C ALA A 32 -2.86 1.92 15.95
N GLY A 33 -2.96 2.51 14.75
CA GLY A 33 -3.29 3.92 14.57
C GLY A 33 -2.12 4.86 14.85
N SER A 34 -0.90 4.33 14.88
CA SER A 34 0.33 5.08 15.08
C SER A 34 0.75 5.76 13.79
N LEU A 35 0.67 7.10 13.75
CA LEU A 35 1.04 7.88 12.57
C LEU A 35 2.52 8.26 12.52
N GLU A 36 3.20 8.26 13.67
CA GLU A 36 4.61 8.64 13.81
C GLU A 36 5.58 7.85 12.92
N PRO A 37 5.49 6.50 12.79
CA PRO A 37 6.42 5.75 11.95
C PRO A 37 6.10 5.80 10.45
N LEU A 38 4.89 6.22 10.06
CA LEU A 38 4.42 6.10 8.67
C LEU A 38 5.26 6.90 7.64
N PRO A 39 5.74 8.13 7.92
CA PRO A 39 6.59 8.85 6.98
C PRO A 39 7.90 8.12 6.68
N ALA A 40 8.58 7.61 7.72
CA ALA A 40 9.83 6.87 7.56
C ALA A 40 9.62 5.54 6.81
N LEU A 41 8.53 4.82 7.13
CA LEU A 41 8.16 3.59 6.40
C LEU A 41 7.86 3.87 4.92
N THR A 42 7.21 5.00 4.62
CA THR A 42 6.90 5.41 3.24
C THR A 42 8.18 5.68 2.44
N GLU A 43 9.14 6.41 3.02
CA GLU A 43 10.44 6.66 2.39
C GLU A 43 11.22 5.36 2.16
N ARG A 44 11.24 4.48 3.17
CA ARG A 44 11.90 3.19 3.08
C ARG A 44 11.30 2.30 2.00
N LYS A 45 9.97 2.27 1.87
CA LYS A 45 9.27 1.57 0.78
C LYS A 45 9.68 2.09 -0.59
N ALA A 46 9.77 3.41 -0.77
CA ALA A 46 10.14 4.00 -2.05
C ALA A 46 11.57 3.59 -2.48
N GLN A 47 12.52 3.58 -1.53
CA GLN A 47 13.89 3.09 -1.77
C GLN A 47 13.89 1.61 -2.19
N LEU A 48 13.20 0.76 -1.43
CA LEU A 48 13.13 -0.68 -1.70
C LEU A 48 12.46 -1.01 -3.04
N VAL A 49 11.46 -0.23 -3.47
CA VAL A 49 10.85 -0.39 -4.80
C VAL A 49 11.86 -0.12 -5.91
N ALA A 50 12.73 0.89 -5.75
CA ALA A 50 13.78 1.18 -6.72
C ALA A 50 14.85 0.07 -6.75
N GLU A 51 15.24 -0.45 -5.59
CA GLU A 51 16.18 -1.58 -5.45
C GLU A 51 15.61 -2.85 -6.10
N LEU A 52 14.36 -3.20 -5.82
CA LEU A 52 13.64 -4.33 -6.43
C LEU A 52 13.60 -4.22 -7.95
N ALA A 53 13.33 -3.03 -8.48
CA ALA A 53 13.37 -2.82 -9.93
C ALA A 53 14.78 -3.04 -10.50
N GLY A 54 15.83 -2.71 -9.74
CA GLY A 54 17.23 -3.02 -10.08
C GLY A 54 17.49 -4.52 -10.13
N HIS A 55 17.08 -5.26 -9.11
CA HIS A 55 17.23 -6.72 -9.06
C HIS A 55 16.45 -7.43 -10.17
N GLY A 56 15.23 -6.99 -10.46
CA GLY A 56 14.44 -7.53 -11.57
C GLY A 56 15.12 -7.34 -12.94
N ARG A 57 15.75 -6.17 -13.18
CA ARG A 57 16.54 -5.94 -14.39
C ARG A 57 17.79 -6.83 -14.46
N ASP A 58 18.46 -7.05 -13.33
CA ASP A 58 19.63 -7.92 -13.26
C ASP A 58 19.26 -9.39 -13.56
N ARG A 59 18.15 -9.88 -12.98
CA ARG A 59 17.61 -11.19 -13.31
C ARG A 59 17.28 -11.31 -14.79
N ASP A 60 16.54 -10.35 -15.35
CA ASP A 60 16.11 -10.38 -16.74
C ASP A 60 17.30 -10.35 -17.72
N ARG A 61 18.37 -9.61 -17.38
CA ARG A 61 19.64 -9.63 -18.12
C ARG A 61 20.25 -11.04 -18.14
N ARG A 62 20.31 -11.71 -16.98
CA ARG A 62 20.90 -13.06 -16.87
C ARG A 62 20.05 -14.13 -17.56
N LEU A 63 18.72 -13.98 -17.53
CA LEU A 63 17.82 -14.81 -18.33
C LEU A 63 18.12 -14.67 -19.82
N HIS A 64 18.29 -13.44 -20.30
CA HIS A 64 18.64 -13.17 -21.69
C HIS A 64 20.01 -13.76 -22.08
N GLU A 65 21.02 -13.64 -21.22
CA GLU A 65 22.34 -14.28 -21.44
C GLU A 65 22.25 -15.80 -21.59
N MET A 66 21.27 -16.43 -20.94
CA MET A 66 20.98 -17.86 -21.05
C MET A 66 20.05 -18.22 -22.22
N GLY A 67 19.62 -17.24 -23.02
CA GLY A 67 18.74 -17.44 -24.17
C GLY A 67 17.24 -17.46 -23.85
N PHE A 68 16.85 -17.10 -22.62
CA PHE A 68 15.45 -16.98 -22.22
C PHE A 68 14.92 -15.55 -22.42
N GLY A 69 13.60 -15.41 -22.47
CA GLY A 69 12.95 -14.10 -22.45
C GLY A 69 13.10 -13.37 -21.11
N ALA A 70 12.65 -12.12 -21.04
CA ALA A 70 12.59 -11.36 -19.80
C ALA A 70 11.32 -11.66 -19.00
N GLY A 71 11.32 -11.28 -17.72
CA GLY A 71 10.15 -11.32 -16.86
C GLY A 71 9.66 -12.74 -16.58
N ARG A 72 8.37 -12.86 -16.28
CA ARG A 72 7.79 -14.09 -15.74
C ARG A 72 7.91 -15.30 -16.67
N ALA A 73 7.58 -15.12 -17.95
CA ALA A 73 7.64 -16.20 -18.93
C ALA A 73 9.08 -16.72 -19.13
N GLY A 74 10.07 -15.82 -19.08
CA GLY A 74 11.49 -16.17 -19.13
C GLY A 74 11.94 -16.98 -17.92
N GLY A 75 11.57 -16.53 -16.72
CA GLY A 75 11.84 -17.25 -15.47
C GLY A 75 11.18 -18.63 -15.43
N GLU A 76 9.93 -18.75 -15.88
CA GLU A 76 9.22 -20.03 -15.99
C GLU A 76 9.87 -20.99 -17.01
N ALA A 77 10.34 -20.46 -18.16
CA ALA A 77 11.08 -21.26 -19.13
C ALA A 77 12.41 -21.76 -18.57
N ALA A 78 13.17 -20.89 -17.86
CA ALA A 78 14.42 -21.28 -17.22
C ALA A 78 14.20 -22.32 -16.10
N ALA A 79 13.16 -22.14 -15.30
CA ALA A 79 12.73 -23.06 -14.25
C ALA A 79 12.34 -24.45 -14.79
N ALA A 80 11.71 -24.51 -15.97
CA ALA A 80 11.36 -25.78 -16.60
C ALA A 80 12.59 -26.56 -17.11
N CYS A 81 13.69 -25.86 -17.42
CA CYS A 81 14.93 -26.47 -17.90
C CYS A 81 15.86 -26.96 -16.78
N ASP A 82 15.76 -26.41 -15.57
CA ASP A 82 16.66 -26.74 -14.46
C ASP A 82 15.92 -26.75 -13.11
N PRO A 83 15.89 -27.88 -12.37
CA PRO A 83 15.15 -27.99 -11.11
C PRO A 83 15.60 -27.02 -10.00
N GLU A 84 16.88 -26.65 -9.97
CA GLU A 84 17.42 -25.75 -8.94
C GLU A 84 16.97 -24.31 -9.21
N ILE A 85 17.00 -23.89 -10.48
CA ILE A 85 16.38 -22.63 -10.90
C ILE A 85 14.88 -22.67 -10.63
N GLY A 86 14.22 -23.80 -10.90
CA GLY A 86 12.80 -23.98 -10.63
C GLY A 86 12.42 -23.79 -9.17
N GLN A 87 13.21 -24.35 -8.25
CA GLN A 87 13.01 -24.15 -6.82
C GLN A 87 13.18 -22.67 -6.43
N ALA A 88 14.31 -22.05 -6.78
CA ALA A 88 14.59 -20.66 -6.42
C ALA A 88 13.54 -19.69 -7.00
N TRP A 89 13.08 -19.95 -8.23
CA TRP A 89 12.04 -19.18 -8.89
C TRP A 89 10.68 -19.32 -8.19
N ALA A 90 10.31 -20.54 -7.80
CA ALA A 90 9.06 -20.78 -7.07
C ALA A 90 9.05 -20.09 -5.70
N GLU A 91 10.17 -20.13 -4.97
CA GLU A 91 10.34 -19.43 -3.69
C GLU A 91 10.18 -17.91 -3.86
N LEU A 92 10.83 -17.32 -4.88
CA LEU A 92 10.68 -15.91 -5.21
C LEU A 92 9.22 -15.53 -5.52
N LEU A 93 8.52 -16.32 -6.34
CA LEU A 93 7.11 -16.06 -6.68
C LEU A 93 6.18 -16.17 -5.46
N ALA A 94 6.41 -17.17 -4.60
CA ALA A 94 5.63 -17.34 -3.37
C ALA A 94 5.79 -16.14 -2.45
N LEU A 95 7.02 -15.66 -2.26
CA LEU A 95 7.32 -14.50 -1.43
C LEU A 95 6.76 -13.19 -2.04
N ALA A 96 6.89 -13.01 -3.34
CA ALA A 96 6.29 -11.86 -4.05
C ALA A 96 4.76 -11.83 -3.90
N ALA A 97 4.11 -13.00 -3.90
CA ALA A 97 2.67 -13.10 -3.65
C ALA A 97 2.29 -12.70 -2.22
N VAL A 98 3.12 -13.02 -1.20
CA VAL A 98 2.93 -12.54 0.17
C VAL A 98 3.04 -11.02 0.24
N ALA A 99 4.12 -10.45 -0.32
CA ALA A 99 4.32 -9.00 -0.35
C ALA A 99 3.16 -8.26 -1.02
N LYS A 100 2.66 -8.78 -2.16
CA LYS A 100 1.50 -8.21 -2.85
C LYS A 100 0.26 -8.18 -1.96
N ARG A 101 -0.06 -9.29 -1.28
CA ARG A 101 -1.21 -9.37 -0.38
C ARG A 101 -1.11 -8.34 0.76
N ASN A 102 0.05 -8.23 1.41
CA ASN A 102 0.25 -7.25 2.48
C ASN A 102 0.06 -5.82 1.97
N ASN A 103 0.58 -5.50 0.78
CA ASN A 103 0.40 -4.18 0.18
C ASN A 103 -1.08 -3.87 -0.13
N ASP A 104 -1.84 -4.87 -0.62
CA ASP A 104 -3.27 -4.71 -0.90
C ASP A 104 -4.08 -4.46 0.39
N ILE A 105 -3.73 -5.18 1.49
CA ILE A 105 -4.33 -4.98 2.82
C ILE A 105 -4.03 -3.57 3.33
N ASN A 106 -2.77 -3.13 3.31
CA ASN A 106 -2.37 -1.79 3.76
C ASN A 106 -3.11 -0.71 2.98
N GLY A 107 -3.20 -0.85 1.65
CA GLY A 107 -3.97 0.08 0.82
C GLY A 107 -5.45 0.15 1.21
N SER A 108 -6.06 -0.98 1.60
CA SER A 108 -7.44 -1.03 2.06
C SER A 108 -7.65 -0.33 3.40
N LEU A 109 -6.73 -0.54 4.35
CA LEU A 109 -6.74 0.13 5.67
C LEU A 109 -6.64 1.64 5.52
N ILE A 110 -5.71 2.12 4.67
CA ILE A 110 -5.52 3.55 4.39
C ILE A 110 -6.81 4.16 3.81
N ARG A 111 -7.41 3.53 2.79
CA ARG A 111 -8.66 4.02 2.17
C ARG A 111 -9.81 4.09 3.17
N THR A 112 -9.94 3.07 4.02
CA THR A 112 -11.01 3.00 5.04
C THR A 112 -10.87 4.14 6.06
N ARG A 113 -9.65 4.38 6.57
CA ARG A 113 -9.38 5.49 7.50
C ARG A 113 -9.64 6.84 6.85
N LEU A 114 -9.22 7.06 5.60
CA LEU A 114 -9.46 8.30 4.88
C LEU A 114 -10.96 8.60 4.72
N ASN A 115 -11.76 7.59 4.34
CA ASN A 115 -13.21 7.75 4.21
C ASN A 115 -13.87 8.11 5.54
N TYR A 116 -13.46 7.45 6.63
CA TYR A 116 -13.95 7.78 7.97
C TYR A 116 -13.61 9.22 8.37
N THR A 117 -12.36 9.65 8.21
CA THR A 117 -11.92 11.02 8.53
C THR A 117 -12.67 12.06 7.70
N GLN A 118 -12.86 11.83 6.39
CA GLN A 118 -13.64 12.74 5.53
C GLN A 118 -15.09 12.85 5.98
N ARG A 119 -15.73 11.72 6.36
CA ARG A 119 -17.10 11.72 6.89
C ARG A 119 -17.20 12.41 8.24
N ALA A 120 -16.23 12.22 9.14
CA ALA A 120 -16.17 12.89 10.42
C ALA A 120 -16.01 14.42 10.26
N LEU A 121 -15.10 14.85 9.37
CA LEU A 121 -14.94 16.25 9.01
C LEU A 121 -16.22 16.83 8.41
N ALA A 122 -16.87 16.11 7.49
CA ALA A 122 -18.14 16.54 6.91
C ALA A 122 -19.23 16.69 7.99
N ALA A 123 -19.33 15.75 8.93
CA ALA A 123 -20.30 15.83 10.04
C ALA A 123 -20.04 17.02 10.97
N LEU A 124 -18.78 17.31 11.30
CA LEU A 124 -18.41 18.51 12.05
C LEU A 124 -18.75 19.79 11.27
N ASN A 125 -18.53 19.79 9.95
CA ASN A 125 -18.80 20.94 9.09
C ASN A 125 -20.32 21.20 8.91
N VAL A 126 -21.14 20.15 8.92
CA VAL A 126 -22.61 20.28 8.92
C VAL A 126 -23.11 20.88 10.24
N GLY A 127 -22.45 20.62 11.37
CA GLY A 127 -22.74 21.26 12.66
C GLY A 127 -22.39 22.75 12.73
N ALA A 128 -21.54 23.25 11.83
CA ALA A 128 -21.22 24.67 11.69
C ALA A 128 -22.13 25.39 10.66
N GLY A 129 -23.11 24.68 10.09
CA GLY A 129 -23.83 25.07 8.88
C GLY A 129 -25.26 25.59 9.05
N GLU A 130 -25.79 25.75 10.26
CA GLU A 130 -26.92 26.67 10.47
C GLU A 130 -26.40 27.93 11.20
N PRO A 131 -26.43 29.11 10.56
CA PRO A 131 -26.24 30.35 11.28
C PRO A 131 -27.47 30.56 12.17
N LEU A 132 -27.43 30.03 13.40
CA LEU A 132 -28.39 30.38 14.45
C LEU A 132 -28.25 31.87 14.86
N TYR A 133 -27.27 32.57 14.29
CA TYR A 133 -27.00 33.98 14.50
C TYR A 133 -26.71 34.66 13.17
N GLY A 134 -27.63 35.50 12.70
CA GLY A 134 -27.29 36.52 11.72
C GLY A 134 -26.34 37.56 12.35
N PRO A 135 -25.53 38.28 11.57
CA PRO A 135 -24.61 39.30 12.08
C PRO A 135 -25.26 40.42 12.92
N ASP A 136 -26.59 40.54 12.90
CA ASP A 136 -27.37 41.48 13.73
C ASP A 136 -27.98 40.88 15.01
N GLY A 137 -27.70 39.62 15.35
CA GLY A 137 -28.04 39.02 16.64
C GLY A 137 -29.51 39.03 17.08
N ARG A 138 -30.44 39.22 16.15
CA ARG A 138 -31.88 39.17 16.44
C ARG A 138 -32.38 37.75 16.27
N GLN A 139 -32.66 37.11 17.40
CA GLN A 139 -33.54 35.94 17.44
C GLN A 139 -34.90 36.37 16.84
N GLN A 140 -35.31 35.74 15.74
CA GLN A 140 -36.73 35.73 15.41
C GLN A 140 -37.41 34.88 16.49
N ALA A 141 -37.97 35.57 17.47
CA ALA A 141 -38.89 34.96 18.41
C ALA A 141 -40.01 34.32 17.62
N THR A 142 -40.07 32.99 17.67
CA THR A 142 -41.26 32.22 17.39
C THR A 142 -42.34 32.63 18.39
N LEU A 143 -43.13 33.64 18.04
CA LEU A 143 -44.38 33.94 18.73
C LEU A 143 -45.53 33.36 17.91
N GLY A 144 -45.80 32.08 18.16
CA GLY A 144 -47.13 31.54 18.02
C GLY A 144 -47.97 31.92 19.24
N GLY A 145 -49.22 32.33 19.01
CA GLY A 145 -50.29 32.19 19.99
C GLY A 145 -51.03 33.47 20.39
N GLY A 146 -52.31 33.55 20.00
CA GLY A 146 -53.34 34.20 20.81
C GLY A 146 -53.96 35.46 20.24
N SER A 147 -54.84 35.33 19.23
CA SER A 147 -55.92 36.32 19.03
C SER A 147 -57.15 35.82 19.80
N VAL A 148 -57.43 36.46 20.92
CA VAL A 148 -58.65 36.27 21.75
C VAL A 148 -59.36 37.62 21.81
N THR A 149 -60.50 37.68 21.12
CA THR A 149 -61.74 38.46 21.38
C THR A 149 -61.66 39.77 22.16
N ALA A 150 -62.13 40.87 21.55
CA ALA A 150 -63.37 41.59 21.89
C ALA A 150 -63.56 42.81 20.97
#